data_AF-A0A928RN93-F1
#
_entry.id   AF-A0A928RN93-F1
#
_cell.length_a   1.000
_cell.length_b   1.000
_cell.length_c   1.000
_cell.angle_alpha   90.00
_cell.angle_beta   90.00
_cell.angle_gamma   90.00
#
_symmetry.space_group_name_H-M   'P 1'
#
loop_
_entity.id
_entity.type
_entity.pdbx_description
1 polymer ?
#
loop_
_entity_poly.entity_id
_entity_poly.type
_entity_poly.pdbx_seq_one_letter_code
_entity_poly.pdbx_strand_id
1 'polypeptide(L)' 'MEINKCKHKTKCDFYGCNNLAEYSFSTKGIIKRDLCFCEDCLKGMYQAIGKIQTPKGTNSPFKLNKKLRREND' A
#
# COMPACT_ATOMS: atom_id res chain seq x y z
N MET A 1 -9.82 8.58 -1.13
CA MET A 1 -9.18 8.47 0.19
C MET A 1 -8.15 9.58 0.21
N GLU A 2 -8.25 10.54 1.10
CA GLU A 2 -7.37 11.71 1.14
C GLU A 2 -6.50 11.63 2.38
N ILE A 3 -5.20 11.83 2.19
CA ILE A 3 -4.23 11.88 3.28
C ILE A 3 -4.06 13.34 3.66
N ASN A 4 -4.44 13.68 4.88
CA ASN A 4 -4.35 15.02 5.45
C ASN A 4 -3.25 15.04 6.53
N LYS A 5 -2.62 16.20 6.74
CA LYS A 5 -1.75 16.37 7.90
C LYS A 5 -2.57 16.37 9.20
N CYS A 6 -2.08 15.68 10.22
CA CYS A 6 -2.68 15.70 11.55
C CYS A 6 -2.62 17.13 12.13
N LYS A 7 -3.77 17.64 12.59
CA LYS A 7 -3.83 18.92 13.32
C LYS A 7 -3.55 18.77 14.81
N HIS A 8 -3.70 17.56 15.33
CA HIS A 8 -3.57 17.24 16.75
C HIS A 8 -2.41 16.27 16.96
N LYS A 9 -1.77 16.35 18.13
CA LYS A 9 -0.73 15.40 18.55
C LYS A 9 -1.41 14.10 18.99
N THR A 10 -1.44 13.12 18.10
CA THR A 10 -2.00 11.79 18.36
C THR A 10 -0.89 10.74 18.20
N LYS A 11 -1.02 9.63 18.93
CA LYS A 11 -0.14 8.48 18.75
C LYS A 11 -0.39 7.82 17.38
N CYS A 12 0.63 7.24 16.78
CA CYS A 12 0.43 6.39 15.60
C CYS A 12 -0.46 5.18 15.95
N ASP A 13 -1.44 4.89 15.10
CA ASP A 13 -2.37 3.75 15.24
C ASP A 13 -1.73 2.40 14.86
N PHE A 14 -0.50 2.41 14.35
CA PHE A 14 0.20 1.17 14.05
C PHE A 14 0.60 0.45 15.35
N TYR A 15 0.19 -0.81 15.48
CA TYR A 15 0.47 -1.60 16.68
C TYR A 15 1.98 -1.71 16.93
N GLY A 16 2.41 -1.35 18.15
CA GLY A 16 3.82 -1.34 18.54
C GLY A 16 4.61 -0.10 18.13
N CYS A 17 4.02 0.85 17.40
CA CYS A 17 4.65 2.13 17.11
C CYS A 17 4.44 3.11 18.29
N ASN A 18 5.51 3.79 18.70
CA ASN A 18 5.47 4.83 19.73
C ASN A 18 5.67 6.24 19.19
N ASN A 19 5.74 6.40 17.87
CA ASN A 19 5.92 7.69 17.23
C ASN A 19 4.62 8.51 17.22
N LEU A 20 4.78 9.83 17.10
CA LEU A 20 3.67 10.76 16.86
C LEU A 20 3.17 10.62 15.42
N ALA A 21 1.85 10.67 15.25
CA ALA A 21 1.22 10.67 13.95
C ALA A 21 1.38 12.04 13.26
N GLU A 22 1.72 12.00 11.98
CA GLU A 22 1.85 13.18 11.11
C GLU A 22 0.74 13.26 10.08
N TYR A 23 0.20 12.09 9.70
CA TYR A 23 -0.79 11.95 8.66
C TYR A 23 -2.04 11.28 9.20
N SER A 24 -3.19 11.80 8.80
CA SER A 24 -4.50 11.22 9.08
C SER A 24 -5.26 11.01 7.78
N PHE A 25 -5.98 9.91 7.65
CA PHE A 25 -6.94 9.75 6.58
C PHE A 25 -8.27 9.26 7.12
N SER A 26 -9.35 9.81 6.58
CA SER A 26 -10.71 9.46 6.97
C SER A 26 -11.22 8.35 6.06
N THR A 27 -11.65 7.24 6.65
CA THR A 27 -12.35 6.20 5.89
C THR A 27 -13.78 6.66 5.63
N LYS A 28 -14.18 6.75 4.35
CA LYS A 28 -15.57 7.01 3.97
C LYS A 28 -16.43 5.81 4.41
N GLY A 29 -17.08 5.91 5.55
CA GLY A 29 -17.94 4.90 6.15
C GLY A 29 -18.86 5.48 7.22
N ILE A 30 -19.82 4.69 7.70
CA ILE A 30 -20.82 5.09 8.72
C ILE A 30 -20.13 5.48 10.04
N ILE A 31 -19.04 4.80 10.38
CA ILE A 31 -18.19 5.14 11.51
C ILE A 31 -17.01 5.96 10.97
N LYS A 32 -17.09 7.29 11.15
CA LYS A 32 -15.97 8.20 10.87
C LYS A 32 -14.92 8.06 11.96
N ARG A 33 -14.04 7.07 11.82
CA ARG A 33 -12.77 7.04 12.57
C ARG A 33 -11.68 7.52 11.63
N ASP A 34 -10.94 8.52 12.09
CA ASP A 34 -9.74 8.99 11.41
C ASP A 34 -8.59 8.12 11.88
N LEU A 35 -7.91 7.47 10.92
CA LEU A 35 -6.72 6.69 11.20
C LEU A 35 -5.51 7.60 11.08
N CYS A 36 -4.61 7.55 12.07
CA CYS A 36 -3.48 8.42 12.26
C CYS A 36 -2.16 7.63 12.23
N PHE A 37 -1.25 7.99 11.32
CA PHE A 37 0.02 7.29 11.14
C PHE A 37 1.21 8.26 11.12
N CYS A 38 2.36 7.79 11.60
CA CYS A 38 3.64 8.44 11.34
C CYS A 38 4.10 8.15 9.90
N GLU A 39 5.05 8.93 9.41
CA GLU A 39 5.57 8.80 8.04
C GLU A 39 6.11 7.39 7.74
N ASP A 40 6.86 6.79 8.68
CA ASP A 40 7.50 5.49 8.50
C ASP A 40 6.47 4.34 8.39
N CYS A 41 5.49 4.32 9.29
CA CYS A 41 4.43 3.32 9.27
C CYS A 41 3.56 3.45 8.01
N LEU A 42 3.31 4.68 7.55
CA LEU A 42 2.55 4.93 6.33
C LEU A 42 3.29 4.40 5.10
N LYS A 43 4.60 4.66 4.98
CA LYS A 43 5.46 4.13 3.91
C LYS A 43 5.51 2.61 3.93
N GLY A 44 5.71 2.00 5.10
CA GLY A 44 5.74 0.55 5.26
C GLY A 44 4.42 -0.12 4.84
N MET A 45 3.28 0.48 5.23
CA MET A 45 1.97 0.01 4.84
C MET A 45 1.77 0.08 3.32
N TYR A 46 2.13 1.20 2.69
CA TYR A 46 2.02 1.36 1.24
C TYR A 46 2.86 0.32 0.47
N GLN A 47 4.10 0.07 0.92
CA GLN A 47 4.96 -0.96 0.35
C GLN A 47 4.36 -2.37 0.50
N ALA A 48 3.78 -2.69 1.66
CA ALA A 48 3.16 -3.99 1.90
C ALA A 48 1.93 -4.20 0.99
N ILE A 49 1.08 -3.17 0.84
CA ILE A 49 -0.07 -3.21 -0.07
C ILE A 49 0.39 -3.37 -1.53
N GLY A 50 1.46 -2.67 -1.93
CA GLY A 50 2.02 -2.77 -3.28
C GLY A 50 2.48 -4.19 -3.64
N LYS A 51 2.97 -4.98 -2.67
CA LYS A 51 3.32 -6.39 -2.88
C LYS A 51 2.10 -7.26 -3.19
N ILE A 52 0.95 -6.96 -2.59
CA ILE A 52 -0.31 -7.69 -2.78
C ILE A 52 -0.98 -7.26 -4.09
N GLN A 53 -0.96 -5.97 -4.39
CA GLN A 53 -1.54 -5.39 -5.60
C GLN A 53 -0.61 -5.49 -6.82
N THR A 54 0.14 -6.58 -6.94
CA THR A 54 0.88 -6.82 -8.17
C THR A 54 -0.12 -7.02 -9.31
N PRO A 55 -0.10 -6.20 -10.37
CA PRO A 55 -0.98 -6.41 -11.51
C PRO A 55 -0.70 -7.80 -12.06
N LYS A 56 -1.76 -8.63 -12.18
CA LYS A 56 -1.63 -9.90 -12.88
C LYS A 56 -1.18 -9.58 -14.29
N GLY A 57 -0.02 -10.10 -14.70
CA GLY A 57 0.46 -9.97 -16.06
C GLY A 57 -0.67 -10.38 -17.01
N THR A 58 -0.96 -9.54 -18.00
CA THR A 58 -1.93 -9.91 -19.02
C THR A 58 -1.41 -11.20 -19.67
N ASN A 59 -2.25 -12.24 -19.70
CA ASN A 59 -1.94 -13.39 -20.54
C ASN A 59 -1.85 -12.83 -21.96
N SER A 60 -0.64 -12.72 -22.49
CA SER A 60 -0.43 -12.21 -23.83
C SER A 60 -1.35 -12.99 -24.77
N PRO A 61 -2.23 -12.32 -25.54
CA PRO A 61 -3.06 -13.01 -26.54
C PRO A 61 -2.18 -13.64 -27.62
N PHE A 62 -0.96 -13.13 -27.78
CA PHE A 62 0.10 -13.80 -28.53
C PHE A 62 0.67 -14.91 -27.65
N LYS A 63 0.23 -16.15 -27.92
CA LYS A 63 0.98 -17.35 -27.53
C LYS A 63 2.35 -17.23 -28.21
N LEU A 64 3.34 -16.66 -27.52
CA LEU A 64 4.74 -16.82 -27.90
C LEU A 64 4.96 -18.33 -27.96
N ASN A 65 5.01 -18.85 -29.19
CA ASN A 65 5.15 -20.27 -29.43
C ASN A 65 6.34 -20.76 -28.60
N LYS A 66 6.12 -21.77 -27.74
CA LYS A 66 7.19 -22.43 -26.97
C LYS A 66 8.38 -22.85 -27.86
N LYS A 67 8.17 -22.97 -29.18
CA LYS A 67 9.20 -23.19 -30.21
C LYS A 67 10.26 -22.10 -30.36
N LEU A 68 10.07 -20.88 -29.83
CA LEU A 68 11.10 -19.82 -29.86
C LEU A 68 12.09 -19.90 -28.69
N ARG A 69 11.84 -20.76 -27.69
CA ARG A 69 12.93 -21.27 -26.86
C ARG A 69 13.72 -22.26 -27.72
N ARG A 70 14.64 -21.73 -28.54
CA ARG A 70 15.85 -22.48 -28.83
C ARG A 70 16.55 -22.64 -27.48
N GLU A 71 16.46 -23.84 -26.92
CA GLU A 71 17.55 -24.38 -26.12
C GLU A 71 18.77 -24.31 -27.04
N ASN A 72 19.56 -23.24 -26.90
CA ASN A 72 20.91 -23.24 -27.43
C ASN A 72 21.74 -24.03 -26.40
N ASP A 73 22.35 -25.09 -26.91
CA ASP A 73 23.48 -25.88 -26.44
C ASP A 73 24.07 -25.55 -25.05
#